data_AF-A0AAV4B2E4-F1
#
_entry.id   AF-A0AAV4B2E4-F1
#
_cell.length_a   1.000
_cell.length_b   1.000
_cell.length_c   1.000
_cell.angle_alpha   90.00
_cell.angle_beta   90.00
_cell.angle_gamma   90.00
#
_symmetry.space_group_name_H-M   'P 1'
#
loop_
_entity.id
_entity.type
_entity.pdbx_description
1 polymer ?
#
loop_
_entity_poly.entity_id
_entity_poly.type
_entity_poly.pdbx_seq_one_letter_code
_entity_poly.pdbx_strand_id
1 'polypeptide(L)'
;MLPDTAALLRRGVVLQHDNATPHSANLTQQWLQRYGWEILPHPAHSPDLAPSDFHLFGPLKRHLGGMAFETEDDLISELRNWFDNLDVDFFRVCINLLLTRWQKCIDLHGDYVEK
;
A
#
# COMPACT_ATOMS: atom_id res chain seq x y z
N MET A 1 15.20 9.61 5.15
CA MET A 1 15.38 9.52 3.69
C MET A 1 14.23 8.72 3.12
N LEU A 2 13.57 9.17 2.06
CA LEU A 2 12.76 8.28 1.22
C LEU A 2 13.69 7.19 0.66
N PRO A 3 13.23 5.94 0.44
CA PRO A 3 14.06 4.91 -0.17
C PRO A 3 14.65 5.44 -1.47
N ASP A 4 15.90 5.01 -1.75
CA ASP A 4 16.67 5.45 -2.91
C ASP A 4 15.80 5.41 -4.16
N THR A 5 15.43 6.59 -4.66
CA THR A 5 14.53 6.75 -5.81
C THR A 5 15.02 5.96 -7.03
N ALA A 6 16.33 5.67 -7.12
CA ALA A 6 16.90 4.81 -8.14
C ALA A 6 16.32 3.37 -8.17
N ALA A 7 15.85 2.82 -7.04
CA ALA A 7 15.24 1.50 -6.98
C ALA A 7 13.83 1.49 -7.58
N LEU A 8 13.07 2.58 -7.39
CA LEU A 8 11.73 2.77 -7.95
C LEU A 8 11.78 3.06 -9.45
N LEU A 9 12.83 3.70 -9.96
CA LEU A 9 12.96 4.07 -11.39
C LEU A 9 13.22 2.87 -12.34
N ARG A 10 13.03 1.62 -11.89
CA ARG A 10 13.27 0.41 -12.67
C ARG A 10 12.03 0.01 -13.48
N ARG A 11 12.25 -0.49 -14.70
CA ARG A 11 11.20 -1.17 -15.49
C ARG A 11 10.83 -2.50 -14.81
N GLY A 12 9.56 -2.90 -14.93
CA GLY A 12 9.05 -4.16 -14.37
C GLY A 12 8.42 -4.03 -12.98
N VAL A 13 8.15 -2.80 -12.52
CA VAL A 13 7.34 -2.57 -11.31
C VAL A 13 5.86 -2.74 -11.66
N VAL A 14 5.15 -3.50 -10.83
CA VAL A 14 3.68 -3.58 -10.83
C VAL A 14 3.18 -2.75 -9.65
N LEU A 15 2.45 -1.68 -9.94
CA LEU A 15 1.88 -0.77 -8.95
C LEU A 15 0.43 -1.12 -8.68
N GLN A 16 0.11 -1.35 -7.41
CA GLN A 16 -1.27 -1.41 -6.93
C GLN A 16 -1.57 -0.13 -6.12
N HIS A 17 -2.63 0.59 -6.51
CA HIS A 17 -3.14 1.75 -5.79
C HIS A 17 -4.65 1.88 -6.03
N ASP A 18 -5.33 2.69 -5.22
CA ASP A 18 -6.76 2.94 -5.35
C ASP A 18 -7.08 3.93 -6.49
N ASN A 19 -8.37 4.07 -6.79
CA ASN A 19 -8.86 4.88 -7.90
C ASN A 19 -9.08 6.36 -7.53
N ALA A 20 -8.44 6.88 -6.48
CA ALA A 20 -8.58 8.28 -6.10
C ALA A 20 -8.28 9.23 -7.27
N THR A 21 -8.96 10.37 -7.35
CA THR A 21 -8.81 11.32 -8.47
C THR A 21 -7.36 11.71 -8.78
N PRO A 22 -6.47 11.97 -7.80
CA PRO A 22 -5.07 12.26 -8.07
C PRO A 22 -4.30 11.08 -8.70
N HIS A 23 -4.71 9.85 -8.39
CA HIS A 23 -4.08 8.61 -8.85
C HIS A 23 -4.49 8.26 -10.30
N SER A 24 -5.73 8.56 -10.67
CA SER A 24 -6.26 8.37 -12.02
C SER A 24 -6.05 9.56 -12.97
N ALA A 25 -5.52 10.68 -12.45
CA ALA A 25 -5.25 11.88 -13.24
C ALA A 25 -4.28 11.59 -14.40
N ASN A 26 -4.51 12.26 -15.54
CA ASN A 26 -3.73 12.06 -16.76
C ASN A 26 -2.22 12.30 -16.54
N LEU A 27 -1.86 13.32 -15.75
CA LEU A 27 -0.46 13.60 -15.42
C LEU A 27 0.22 12.42 -14.69
N THR A 28 -0.48 11.81 -13.74
CA THR A 28 0.01 10.64 -12.99
C THR A 28 0.18 9.43 -13.91
N GLN A 29 -0.81 9.17 -14.77
CA GLN A 29 -0.78 8.07 -15.73
C GLN A 29 0.38 8.22 -16.74
N GLN A 30 0.60 9.42 -17.28
CA GLN A 30 1.73 9.71 -18.16
C GLN A 30 3.09 9.49 -17.47
N TRP A 31 3.19 9.90 -16.20
CA TRP A 31 4.41 9.69 -15.42
C TRP A 31 4.69 8.19 -15.24
N LEU A 32 3.69 7.40 -14.83
CA LEU A 32 3.82 5.95 -14.65
C LEU A 32 4.20 5.25 -15.96
N GLN A 33 3.57 5.64 -17.07
CA GLN A 33 3.90 5.13 -18.39
C GLN A 33 5.33 5.46 -18.81
N ARG A 34 5.81 6.69 -18.54
CA ARG A 34 7.19 7.10 -18.84
C ARG A 34 8.24 6.22 -18.17
N TYR A 35 7.96 5.72 -16.96
CA TYR A 35 8.84 4.81 -16.23
C TYR A 35 8.57 3.33 -16.53
N GLY A 36 7.55 3.02 -17.35
CA GLY A 36 7.20 1.66 -17.74
C GLY A 36 6.68 0.82 -16.57
N TRP A 37 5.97 1.45 -15.64
CA TRP A 37 5.29 0.77 -14.56
C TRP A 37 3.94 0.23 -15.05
N GLU A 38 3.64 -1.01 -14.69
CA GLU A 38 2.32 -1.61 -14.92
C GLU A 38 1.40 -1.25 -13.77
N ILE A 39 0.18 -0.81 -14.07
CA ILE A 39 -0.83 -0.50 -13.05
C ILE A 39 -1.76 -1.69 -12.94
N LEU A 40 -1.83 -2.26 -11.74
CA LEU A 40 -2.73 -3.36 -11.44
C LEU A 40 -4.17 -2.83 -11.31
N PRO A 41 -5.16 -3.40 -12.02
CA PRO A 41 -6.55 -2.99 -11.87
C PRO A 41 -7.03 -3.11 -10.42
N HIS A 42 -7.65 -2.06 -9.91
CA HIS A 42 -8.25 -2.04 -8.57
C HIS A 42 -9.75 -1.76 -8.65
N PRO A 43 -10.61 -2.61 -8.06
CA PRO A 43 -12.05 -2.34 -8.01
C PRO A 43 -12.37 -1.13 -7.13
N ALA A 44 -13.48 -0.45 -7.42
CA ALA A 44 -13.92 0.69 -6.62
C ALA A 44 -14.37 0.24 -5.22
N HIS A 45 -14.05 1.04 -4.20
CA HIS A 45 -14.47 0.81 -2.81
C HIS A 45 -14.03 -0.55 -2.21
N SER A 46 -12.84 -1.04 -2.57
CA SER A 46 -12.33 -2.34 -2.11
C SER A 46 -11.07 -2.24 -1.24
N PRO A 47 -11.15 -1.59 -0.06
CA PRO A 47 -10.02 -1.50 0.86
C PRO A 47 -9.59 -2.88 1.41
N ASP A 48 -10.51 -3.86 1.43
CA ASP A 48 -10.24 -5.25 1.76
C ASP A 48 -9.32 -5.94 0.72
N LEU A 49 -9.16 -5.35 -0.47
CA LEU A 49 -8.23 -5.81 -1.51
C LEU A 49 -6.97 -4.93 -1.60
N ALA A 50 -6.81 -3.94 -0.74
CA ALA A 50 -5.65 -3.05 -0.70
C ALA A 50 -4.69 -3.45 0.45
N PRO A 51 -3.47 -3.95 0.13
CA PRO A 51 -2.46 -4.35 1.12
C PRO A 51 -2.20 -3.33 2.24
N SER A 52 -2.14 -2.05 1.87
CA SER A 52 -1.93 -0.95 2.81
C SER A 52 -3.06 -0.86 3.85
N ASP A 53 -4.30 -1.06 3.43
CA ASP A 53 -5.48 -0.93 4.29
C ASP A 53 -5.68 -2.17 5.18
N PHE A 54 -5.67 -3.37 4.60
CA PHE A 54 -5.99 -4.59 5.36
C PHE A 54 -4.83 -5.10 6.23
N HIS A 55 -3.57 -4.73 5.94
CA HIS A 55 -2.39 -5.31 6.63
C HIS A 55 -1.50 -4.28 7.29
N LEU A 56 -1.22 -3.14 6.63
CA LEU A 56 -0.21 -2.19 7.10
C LEU A 56 -0.78 -1.18 8.11
N PHE A 57 -1.89 -0.52 7.77
CA PHE A 57 -2.38 0.60 8.57
C PHE A 57 -2.97 0.20 9.92
N GLY A 58 -3.52 -1.02 10.06
CA GLY A 58 -4.02 -1.51 11.33
C GLY A 58 -2.93 -1.61 12.42
N PRO A 59 -1.85 -2.36 12.18
CA PRO A 59 -0.67 -2.39 13.06
C PRO A 59 -0.06 -1.00 13.29
N LEU A 60 0.07 -0.17 12.26
CA LEU A 60 0.63 1.18 12.40
C LEU A 60 -0.21 2.05 13.34
N LYS A 61 -1.54 2.07 13.16
CA LYS A 61 -2.45 2.82 14.05
C LYS A 61 -2.37 2.34 15.49
N ARG A 62 -2.20 1.03 15.72
CA ARG A 62 -2.01 0.47 17.06
C ARG A 62 -0.68 0.92 17.68
N HIS A 63 0.39 0.96 16.89
CA HIS A 63 1.70 1.46 17.32
C HIS A 63 1.66 2.93 17.71
N LEU A 64 1.07 3.77 16.86
CA LEU A 64 0.94 5.22 17.10
C LEU A 64 -0.13 5.57 18.14
N GLY A 65 -0.95 4.61 18.56
CA GLY A 65 -2.09 4.84 19.43
C GLY A 65 -1.66 5.40 20.80
N GLY A 66 -2.14 6.60 21.11
CA GLY A 66 -1.84 7.26 22.39
C GLY A 66 -0.50 8.00 22.43
N MET A 67 0.27 7.99 21.35
CA MET A 67 1.46 8.83 21.22
C MET A 67 1.06 10.27 20.87
N ALA A 68 1.76 11.24 21.45
CA ALA A 68 1.69 12.65 21.08
C ALA A 68 3.06 13.08 20.55
N PHE A 69 3.04 13.86 19.48
CA PHE A 69 4.25 14.37 18.83
C PHE A 69 4.21 15.89 18.89
N GLU A 70 5.33 16.51 19.30
CA GLU A 70 5.42 17.96 19.40
C GLU A 70 5.66 18.59 18.03
N THR A 71 6.39 17.88 17.17
CA THR A 71 6.73 18.32 15.82
C THR A 71 6.43 17.24 14.77
N GLU A 72 6.39 17.67 13.51
CA GLU A 72 6.30 16.75 12.37
C GLU A 72 7.55 15.84 12.30
N ASP A 73 8.73 16.36 12.65
CA ASP A 73 9.98 15.60 12.63
C ASP A 73 9.97 14.45 13.64
N ASP A 74 9.33 14.63 14.80
CA ASP A 74 9.15 13.56 15.80
C ASP A 74 8.28 12.44 15.23
N LEU A 75 7.16 12.80 14.58
CA LEU A 75 6.27 11.84 13.93
C LEU A 75 6.99 11.10 12.80
N ILE A 76 7.72 11.81 11.94
CA ILE A 76 8.46 11.20 10.83
C ILE A 76 9.54 10.26 11.35
N SER A 77 10.22 10.63 12.44
CA SER A 77 11.26 9.80 13.06
C SER A 77 10.68 8.52 13.66
N GLU A 78 9.52 8.61 14.33
CA GLU A 78 8.82 7.44 14.86
C GLU A 78 8.32 6.52 13.75
N LEU A 79 7.73 7.08 12.68
CA LEU A 79 7.31 6.31 11.51
C LEU A 79 8.48 5.54 10.90
N ARG A 80 9.63 6.19 10.71
CA ARG A 80 10.84 5.54 10.18
C ARG A 80 11.30 4.41 11.09
N ASN A 81 11.40 4.68 12.39
CA ASN A 81 11.76 3.65 13.37
C ASN A 81 10.80 2.46 13.31
N TRP A 82 9.50 2.70 13.22
CA TRP A 82 8.52 1.61 13.10
C TRP A 82 8.74 0.79 11.83
N PHE A 83 8.90 1.43 10.66
CA PHE A 83 9.16 0.75 9.40
C PHE A 83 10.49 -0.01 9.38
N ASP A 84 11.56 0.56 9.96
CA ASP A 84 12.89 -0.08 10.03
C ASP A 84 12.89 -1.33 10.91
N ASN A 85 11.93 -1.45 11.83
CA ASN A 85 11.74 -2.62 12.68
C ASN A 85 10.77 -3.67 12.10
N LEU A 86 10.18 -3.43 10.92
CA LEU A 86 9.36 -4.45 10.25
C LEU A 86 10.24 -5.48 9.54
N ASP A 87 9.93 -6.75 9.78
CA ASP A 87 10.57 -7.86 9.08
C ASP A 87 10.14 -7.90 7.60
N VAL A 88 11.02 -8.33 6.69
CA VAL A 88 10.66 -8.63 5.30
C VAL A 88 9.50 -9.63 5.22
N ASP A 89 9.41 -10.55 6.18
CA ASP A 89 8.32 -11.53 6.26
C ASP A 89 6.96 -10.86 6.49
N PHE A 90 6.90 -9.71 7.16
CA PHE A 90 5.68 -8.93 7.31
C PHE A 90 5.07 -8.56 5.95
N PHE A 91 5.91 -8.13 5.01
CA PHE A 91 5.48 -7.78 3.65
C PHE A 91 5.21 -9.02 2.79
N ARG A 92 6.01 -10.10 2.94
CA ARG A 92 5.77 -11.36 2.21
C ARG A 92 4.42 -11.98 2.54
N VAL A 93 4.06 -12.00 3.82
CA VAL A 93 2.74 -12.47 4.27
C VAL A 93 1.62 -11.64 3.64
N CYS A 94 1.78 -10.32 3.58
CA CYS A 94 0.81 -9.42 2.96
C CYS A 94 0.55 -9.76 1.48
N ILE A 95 1.61 -9.96 0.70
CA ILE A 95 1.51 -10.32 -0.73
C ILE A 95 0.85 -11.69 -0.91
N ASN A 96 1.17 -12.67 -0.07
CA ASN A 96 0.52 -13.98 -0.12
C ASN A 96 -0.97 -13.90 0.26
N LEU A 97 -1.33 -13.08 1.25
CA LEU A 97 -2.71 -12.85 1.64
C LEU A 97 -3.53 -12.19 0.53
N LEU A 98 -2.94 -11.33 -0.29
CA LEU A 98 -3.63 -10.68 -1.41
C LEU A 98 -4.21 -11.72 -2.38
N LEU A 99 -3.46 -12.78 -2.72
CA LEU A 99 -3.94 -13.86 -3.58
C LEU A 99 -5.15 -14.58 -2.96
N THR A 100 -5.09 -14.89 -1.67
CA THR A 100 -6.20 -15.52 -0.94
C THR A 100 -7.43 -14.62 -0.90
N ARG A 101 -7.25 -13.31 -0.71
CA ARG A 101 -8.35 -12.35 -0.70
C ARG A 101 -8.99 -12.19 -2.07
N TRP A 102 -8.22 -12.18 -3.16
CA TRP A 102 -8.78 -12.20 -4.51
C TRP A 102 -9.62 -13.45 -4.76
N GLN A 103 -9.13 -14.63 -4.38
CA GLN A 103 -9.92 -15.86 -4.53
C GLN A 103 -11.22 -15.77 -3.75
N LYS A 104 -11.17 -15.30 -2.50
CA LYS A 104 -12.37 -15.15 -1.68
C LYS A 104 -13.36 -14.12 -2.25
N CYS A 105 -12.89 -13.01 -2.82
CA CYS A 105 -13.72 -12.04 -3.53
C CYS A 105 -14.45 -12.69 -4.73
N ILE A 106 -13.75 -13.53 -5.50
CA ILE A 106 -14.34 -14.30 -6.60
C ILE A 106 -15.40 -15.27 -6.09
N ASP A 107 -15.09 -16.03 -5.03
CA ASP A 107 -16.00 -17.01 -4.43
C ASP A 107 -17.26 -16.34 -3.84
N LEU A 108 -17.13 -15.08 -3.41
CA LEU A 108 -18.22 -14.24 -2.91
C LEU A 108 -18.89 -13.40 -4.01
N HIS A 109 -18.59 -13.66 -5.29
CA HIS A 109 -19.17 -12.94 -6.43
C HIS A 109 -18.99 -11.42 -6.37
N GLY A 110 -17.86 -10.95 -5.83
CA GLY A 110 -17.53 -9.53 -5.71
C GLY A 110 -18.00 -8.85 -4.43
N ASP A 111 -18.59 -9.58 -3.48
CA ASP A 111 -18.91 -9.06 -2.14
C ASP A 111 -17.65 -8.96 -1.25
N TYR A 112 -17.75 -8.19 -0.16
CA TYR A 112 -16.64 -7.92 0.75
C TYR A 112 -16.06 -9.20 1.36
N VAL A 113 -14.72 -9.27 1.35
CA VAL A 113 -13.95 -10.42 1.82
C VAL A 113 -13.96 -10.52 3.35
N GLU A 114 -14.09 -9.40 4.04
CA GLU A 114 -14.18 -9.31 5.51
C GLU A 114 -15.38 -8.44 5.89
N LYS A 115 -16.13 -8.86 6.91
CA LYS A 115 -17.30 -8.15 7.46
C LYS A 115 -16.92 -7.38 8.71
#